data_AF-A0A6N0LQA6-F1
#
_entry.id   AF-A0A6N0LQA6-F1
#
_cell.length_a   1.000
_cell.length_b   1.000
_cell.length_c   1.000
_cell.angle_alpha   90.00
_cell.angle_beta   90.00
_cell.angle_gamma   90.00
#
_symmetry.space_group_name_H-M   'P 1'
#
loop_
_entity.id
_entity.type
_entity.pdbx_description
1 polymer ?
#
loop_
_entity_poly.entity_id
_entity_poly.type
_entity_poly.pdbx_seq_one_letter_code
_entity_poly.pdbx_strand_id
1 'polypeptide(L)'
;MSKAYLVIEEDKEQGVGRAVSFPKTGKIASVEGIRIMDACLIEHLRQVEDFRTSDGRRHPLWLVLLFVIMGTMSGYVGYRAWGDFVKRHRRALIKTFEIQKHGVPSYSTIRRIAMGIDFDKLVTKFNYWAQNYVEIEESEWCRIDGKSIKKTVQDYEQSCQNFVSIVTVFASKRGLLVNMEEIQNKEEREIVVVQNLIAALELKNAVFSFDSLHRQKNLPVNP
;
A
#
# COMPACT_ATOMS: atom_id res chain seq x y z
N MET A 1 -23.89 -15.55 -18.84
CA MET A 1 -22.55 -16.17 -18.95
C MET A 1 -21.59 -15.09 -19.44
N SER A 2 -20.92 -14.38 -18.53
CA SER A 2 -20.02 -13.27 -18.90
C SER A 2 -18.59 -13.77 -18.94
N LYS A 3 -17.88 -13.49 -20.03
CA LYS A 3 -16.52 -13.99 -20.31
C LYS A 3 -15.48 -13.03 -19.73
N ALA A 4 -14.55 -13.55 -18.93
CA ALA A 4 -13.28 -12.89 -18.69
C ALA A 4 -12.44 -13.00 -19.97
N TYR A 5 -11.88 -11.89 -20.44
CA TYR A 5 -11.01 -11.87 -21.61
C TYR A 5 -9.55 -11.87 -21.14
N LEU A 6 -8.81 -12.92 -21.51
CA LEU A 6 -7.38 -13.04 -21.26
C LEU A 6 -6.64 -12.39 -22.43
N VAL A 7 -5.91 -11.31 -22.19
CA VAL A 7 -5.07 -10.66 -23.20
C VAL A 7 -3.61 -10.81 -22.77
N ILE A 8 -2.81 -11.45 -23.63
CA ILE A 8 -1.36 -11.62 -23.45
C ILE A 8 -0.72 -10.55 -24.35
N GLU A 9 -0.17 -9.49 -23.77
CA GLU A 9 0.60 -8.48 -24.51
C GLU A 9 2.11 -8.72 -24.34
N GLU A 10 2.84 -8.71 -25.46
CA GLU A 10 4.30 -8.69 -25.51
C GLU A 10 4.78 -7.25 -25.36
N ASP A 11 5.52 -6.96 -24.29
CA ASP A 11 6.06 -5.62 -24.00
C ASP A 11 7.08 -5.18 -25.06
N LYS A 12 6.79 -4.06 -25.74
CA LYS A 12 7.80 -3.19 -26.35
C LYS A 12 7.94 -1.93 -25.49
N GLU A 13 9.11 -1.80 -24.85
CA GLU A 13 9.52 -0.59 -24.13
C GLU A 13 9.46 0.65 -25.03
N GLN A 14 8.67 1.65 -24.65
CA GLN A 14 8.95 3.05 -24.95
C GLN A 14 8.53 3.92 -23.76
N GLY A 15 9.50 4.57 -23.13
CA GLY A 15 9.30 5.50 -22.03
C GLY A 15 8.85 6.87 -22.51
N VAL A 16 7.97 7.51 -21.73
CA VAL A 16 7.83 8.98 -21.66
C VAL A 16 7.39 9.35 -20.24
N GLY A 17 8.21 10.13 -19.54
CA GLY A 17 7.87 10.70 -18.24
C GLY A 17 6.79 11.78 -18.35
N ARG A 18 5.88 11.84 -17.37
CA ARG A 18 4.94 12.95 -17.20
C ARG A 18 4.98 13.45 -15.76
N ALA A 19 5.40 14.70 -15.60
CA ALA A 19 5.41 15.42 -14.35
C ALA A 19 3.98 15.69 -13.89
N VAL A 20 3.65 15.31 -12.65
CA VAL A 20 2.38 15.64 -12.00
C VAL A 20 2.56 16.97 -11.26
N SER A 21 1.93 18.03 -11.77
CA SER A 21 1.88 19.34 -11.12
C SER A 21 0.73 19.40 -10.11
N PHE A 22 1.02 19.73 -8.86
CA PHE A 22 -0.02 20.04 -7.86
C PHE A 22 -0.47 21.50 -8.00
N PRO A 23 -1.78 21.79 -7.91
CA PRO A 23 -2.28 23.16 -8.00
C PRO A 23 -1.80 24.00 -6.80
N LYS A 24 -1.30 25.19 -7.11
CA LYS A 24 -0.80 26.17 -6.15
C LYS A 24 -1.97 26.98 -5.58
N THR A 25 -2.22 26.77 -4.28
CA THR A 25 -2.71 27.75 -3.30
C THR A 25 -4.11 28.38 -3.48
N GLY A 26 -4.96 28.19 -2.46
CA GLY A 26 -5.75 29.29 -1.89
C GLY A 26 -7.26 29.32 -2.16
N LYS A 27 -8.04 28.72 -1.24
CA LYS A 27 -9.19 29.33 -0.51
C LYS A 27 -10.07 28.19 0.03
N ILE A 28 -10.27 28.17 1.34
CA ILE A 28 -11.29 27.36 2.00
C ILE A 28 -12.60 28.10 1.72
N ALA A 29 -13.27 27.75 0.63
CA ALA A 29 -14.63 28.20 0.38
C ALA A 29 -15.58 27.25 1.11
N SER A 30 -16.33 27.80 2.05
CA SER A 30 -17.54 27.20 2.60
C SER A 30 -18.51 26.91 1.46
N VAL A 31 -18.69 25.63 1.15
CA VAL A 31 -19.76 25.15 0.27
C VAL A 31 -20.52 24.09 1.07
N GLU A 32 -21.77 24.41 1.34
CA GLU A 32 -22.74 23.55 2.01
C GLU A 32 -22.90 22.22 1.26
N GLY A 33 -23.03 21.12 2.02
CA GLY A 33 -23.77 19.95 1.54
C GLY A 33 -23.03 18.86 0.77
N ILE A 34 -21.72 18.68 0.96
CA ILE A 34 -21.02 17.44 0.53
C ILE A 34 -20.68 16.64 1.78
N ARG A 35 -21.07 15.36 1.81
CA ARG A 35 -20.76 14.41 2.89
C ARG A 35 -19.24 14.33 3.09
N ILE A 36 -18.68 15.09 4.03
CA ILE A 36 -17.28 14.96 4.47
C ILE A 36 -17.12 13.82 5.50
N MET A 37 -18.20 13.10 5.82
CA MET A 37 -18.27 12.29 7.04
C MET A 37 -17.91 10.81 6.89
N ASP A 38 -17.42 10.35 5.73
CA ASP A 38 -16.94 8.97 5.58
C ASP A 38 -15.56 8.93 4.88
N ALA A 39 -14.53 8.54 5.65
CA ALA A 39 -13.24 7.99 5.22
C ALA A 39 -12.06 8.93 4.93
N CYS A 40 -11.68 9.80 5.89
CA CYS A 40 -10.33 10.37 5.88
C CYS A 40 -9.29 9.35 6.39
N LEU A 41 -8.08 9.32 5.80
CA LEU A 41 -6.95 8.49 6.25
C LEU A 41 -6.67 8.67 7.75
N ILE A 42 -6.78 9.91 8.24
CA ILE A 42 -6.52 10.25 9.65
C ILE A 42 -7.47 9.49 10.59
N GLU A 43 -8.73 9.33 10.21
CA GLU A 43 -9.73 8.64 11.03
C GLU A 43 -9.41 7.15 11.14
N HIS A 44 -8.95 6.54 10.04
CA HIS A 44 -8.53 5.14 10.03
C HIS A 44 -7.25 4.92 10.84
N LEU A 45 -6.29 5.84 10.74
CA LEU A 45 -5.08 5.78 11.57
C LEU A 45 -5.36 5.98 13.07
N ARG A 46 -6.44 6.68 13.44
CA ARG A 46 -6.88 6.82 14.84
C ARG A 46 -7.44 5.53 15.43
N GLN A 47 -7.92 4.61 14.60
CA GLN A 47 -8.43 3.31 15.06
C GLN A 47 -7.31 2.32 15.42
N VAL A 48 -6.05 2.63 15.09
CA VAL A 48 -4.91 1.79 15.42
C VAL A 48 -4.62 1.89 16.92
N GLU A 49 -4.58 0.73 17.58
CA GLU A 49 -4.40 0.60 19.02
C GLU A 49 -3.04 1.16 19.47
N ASP A 50 -3.04 2.03 20.49
CA ASP A 50 -1.82 2.58 21.05
C ASP A 50 -1.22 1.65 22.12
N PHE A 51 -0.28 0.81 21.69
CA PHE A 51 0.46 -0.13 22.53
C PHE A 51 1.36 0.52 23.60
N ARG A 52 1.59 1.85 23.53
CA ARG A 52 2.46 2.55 24.46
C ARG A 52 1.74 2.80 25.79
N THR A 53 2.48 2.79 26.90
CA THR A 53 1.99 3.25 28.21
C THR A 53 1.61 4.74 28.18
N SER A 54 0.75 5.18 29.11
CA SER A 54 0.28 6.58 29.23
C SER A 54 1.42 7.60 29.22
N ASP A 55 2.51 7.30 29.92
CA ASP A 55 3.67 8.19 30.07
C ASP A 55 4.48 8.33 28.77
N GLY A 56 4.33 7.37 27.84
CA GLY A 56 4.98 7.34 26.53
C GLY A 56 4.24 8.10 25.43
N ARG A 57 3.04 8.65 25.70
CA ARG A 57 2.12 9.23 24.70
C ARG A 57 2.26 10.76 24.59
N ARG A 58 3.47 11.25 24.32
CA ARG A 58 3.70 12.70 24.06
C ARG A 58 3.14 13.19 22.73
N HIS A 59 3.09 12.30 21.74
CA HIS A 59 2.50 12.56 20.43
C HIS A 59 1.44 11.48 20.17
N PRO A 60 0.26 11.84 19.63
CA PRO A 60 -0.75 10.86 19.23
C PRO A 60 -0.16 9.85 18.24
N LEU A 61 -0.52 8.57 18.39
CA LEU A 61 0.02 7.51 17.53
C LEU A 61 -0.26 7.77 16.05
N TRP A 62 -1.53 8.08 15.72
CA TRP A 62 -1.97 8.37 14.35
C TRP A 62 -1.14 9.47 13.67
N LEU A 63 -0.69 10.47 14.44
CA LEU A 63 0.09 11.59 13.90
C LEU A 63 1.50 11.12 13.50
N VAL A 64 2.11 10.26 14.31
CA VAL A 64 3.42 9.70 13.98
C VAL A 64 3.33 8.76 12.79
N LEU A 65 2.29 7.92 12.73
CA LEU A 65 2.04 7.04 11.58
C LEU A 65 1.83 7.85 10.29
N LEU A 66 1.06 8.94 10.36
CA LEU A 66 0.88 9.84 9.24
C LEU A 66 2.21 10.43 8.74
N PHE A 67 3.10 10.83 9.64
CA PHE A 67 4.42 11.34 9.26
C PHE A 67 5.32 10.27 8.63
N VAL A 68 5.22 9.02 9.06
CA VAL A 68 5.90 7.89 8.42
C VAL A 68 5.40 7.70 6.99
N ILE A 69 4.08 7.76 6.77
CA ILE A 69 3.48 7.65 5.43
C ILE A 69 3.93 8.83 4.55
N MET A 70 3.77 10.07 5.03
CA MET A 70 4.19 11.27 4.28
C MET A 70 5.69 11.26 3.96
N GLY A 71 6.53 10.83 4.92
CA GLY A 71 7.96 10.69 4.72
C GLY A 71 8.27 9.67 3.63
N THR A 72 7.67 8.49 3.70
CA THR A 72 7.82 7.42 2.69
C THR A 72 7.39 7.88 1.30
N MET A 73 6.22 8.52 1.19
CA MET A 73 5.75 9.10 -0.08
C MET A 73 6.67 10.20 -0.63
N SER A 74 7.40 10.89 0.26
CA SER A 74 8.39 11.90 -0.11
C SER A 74 9.78 11.31 -0.38
N GLY A 75 9.91 9.98 -0.46
CA GLY A 75 11.17 9.28 -0.74
C GLY A 75 12.07 9.06 0.49
N TYR A 76 11.61 9.38 1.69
CA TYR A 76 12.35 9.11 2.93
C TYR A 76 12.01 7.70 3.40
N VAL A 77 12.93 6.75 3.18
CA VAL A 77 12.74 5.35 3.57
C VAL A 77 13.66 5.00 4.75
N GLY A 78 13.06 4.49 5.82
CA GLY A 78 13.77 4.03 7.02
C GLY A 78 13.74 5.04 8.18
N TYR A 79 13.98 4.54 9.39
CA TYR A 79 13.76 5.26 10.64
C TYR A 79 14.44 6.63 10.70
N ARG A 80 15.73 6.70 10.29
CA ARG A 80 16.51 7.94 10.33
C ARG A 80 15.98 8.93 9.30
N ALA A 81 15.68 8.47 8.09
CA ALA A 81 15.12 9.28 7.02
C ALA A 81 13.76 9.89 7.41
N TRP A 82 12.89 9.12 8.07
CA TRP A 82 11.63 9.66 8.60
C TRP A 82 11.85 10.74 9.66
N GLY A 83 12.81 10.53 10.57
CA GLY A 83 13.22 11.56 11.53
C GLY A 83 13.72 12.84 10.86
N ASP A 84 14.51 12.70 9.79
CA ASP A 84 15.03 13.83 9.02
C ASP A 84 13.93 14.57 8.26
N PHE A 85 12.96 13.85 7.66
CA PHE A 85 11.76 14.42 7.05
C PHE A 85 11.00 15.29 8.04
N VAL A 86 10.65 14.72 9.20
CA VAL A 86 9.89 15.43 10.24
C VAL A 86 10.64 16.65 10.76
N LYS A 87 11.96 16.53 10.96
CA LYS A 87 12.81 17.65 11.39
C LYS A 87 12.90 18.75 10.33
N ARG A 88 13.09 18.39 9.06
CA ARG A 88 13.20 19.33 7.93
C ARG A 88 11.90 20.11 7.73
N HIS A 89 10.76 19.43 7.81
CA HIS A 89 9.44 20.02 7.57
C HIS A 89 8.72 20.50 8.84
N ARG A 90 9.41 20.55 9.99
CA ARG A 90 8.82 20.84 11.31
C ARG A 90 7.87 22.03 11.34
N ARG A 91 8.23 23.16 10.70
CA ARG A 91 7.43 24.39 10.73
C ARG A 91 6.10 24.21 10.00
N ALA A 92 6.14 23.55 8.84
CA ALA A 92 4.95 23.24 8.06
C ALA A 92 4.07 22.24 8.81
N LEU A 93 4.66 21.17 9.35
CA LEU A 93 3.91 20.14 10.10
C LEU A 93 3.25 20.70 11.36
N ILE A 94 3.96 21.54 12.13
CA ILE A 94 3.39 22.19 13.32
C ILE A 94 2.21 23.09 12.93
N LYS A 95 2.34 23.86 11.85
CA LYS A 95 1.27 24.74 11.37
C LYS A 95 0.06 23.97 10.86
N THR A 96 0.28 22.93 10.07
CA THR A 96 -0.80 22.15 9.43
C THR A 96 -1.57 21.28 10.42
N PHE A 97 -0.88 20.70 11.41
CA PHE A 97 -1.48 19.78 12.39
C PHE A 97 -1.64 20.41 13.78
N GLU A 98 -1.47 21.73 13.89
CA GLU A 98 -1.65 22.52 15.11
C GLU A 98 -0.95 21.92 16.33
N ILE A 99 0.32 21.54 16.18
CA ILE A 99 1.07 20.81 17.20
C ILE A 99 1.60 21.79 18.25
N GLN A 100 0.95 21.86 19.42
CA GLN A 100 1.26 22.90 20.41
C GLN A 100 2.36 22.52 21.41
N LYS A 101 2.24 21.38 22.10
CA LYS A 101 2.93 21.17 23.39
C LYS A 101 4.34 20.59 23.31
N HIS A 102 4.57 19.60 22.44
CA HIS A 102 5.80 18.81 22.42
C HIS A 102 6.59 18.93 21.12
N GLY A 103 6.18 19.84 20.22
CA GLY A 103 6.74 19.94 18.88
C GLY A 103 6.54 18.66 18.06
N VAL A 104 7.36 18.46 17.05
CA VAL A 104 7.30 17.26 16.19
C VAL A 104 8.01 16.06 16.85
N PRO A 105 7.58 14.81 16.57
CA PRO A 105 8.21 13.62 17.15
C PRO A 105 9.68 13.51 16.72
N SER A 106 10.53 13.10 17.66
CA SER A 106 11.94 12.82 17.40
C SER A 106 12.13 11.50 16.66
N TYR A 107 13.30 11.32 16.04
CA TYR A 107 13.75 10.03 15.49
C TYR A 107 13.52 8.87 16.46
N SER A 108 13.94 9.02 17.72
CA SER A 108 13.78 7.97 18.74
C SER A 108 12.32 7.66 19.05
N THR A 109 11.41 8.63 18.89
CA THR A 109 9.97 8.42 19.04
C THR A 109 9.41 7.64 17.86
N ILE A 110 9.75 8.05 16.64
CA ILE A 110 9.35 7.37 15.41
C ILE A 110 9.84 5.92 15.41
N ARG A 111 11.12 5.69 15.74
CA ARG A 111 11.71 4.35 15.81
C ARG A 111 10.98 3.44 16.80
N ARG A 112 10.73 3.92 18.03
CA ARG A 112 10.02 3.11 19.05
C ARG A 112 8.61 2.75 18.60
N ILE A 113 7.91 3.68 17.94
CA ILE A 113 6.57 3.42 17.40
C ILE A 113 6.65 2.39 16.28
N ALA A 114 7.53 2.59 15.30
CA ALA A 114 7.65 1.68 14.17
C ALA A 114 8.11 0.27 14.57
N MET A 115 8.85 0.11 15.67
CA MET A 115 9.26 -1.21 16.16
C MET A 115 8.20 -1.94 16.98
N GLY A 116 7.26 -1.22 17.61
CA GLY A 116 6.26 -1.81 18.48
C GLY A 116 4.85 -1.86 17.89
N ILE A 117 4.66 -1.26 16.72
CA ILE A 117 3.36 -1.27 16.04
C ILE A 117 3.08 -2.68 15.51
N ASP A 118 1.84 -3.11 15.68
CA ASP A 118 1.30 -4.27 14.98
C ASP A 118 1.04 -3.85 13.52
N PHE A 119 1.93 -4.28 12.62
CA PHE A 119 1.86 -3.91 11.21
C PHE A 119 0.65 -4.53 10.51
N ASP A 120 0.20 -5.72 10.91
CA ASP A 120 -0.94 -6.38 10.28
C ASP A 120 -2.23 -5.60 10.56
N LYS A 121 -2.42 -5.15 11.81
CA LYS A 121 -3.53 -4.25 12.17
C LYS A 121 -3.46 -2.93 11.40
N LEU A 122 -2.27 -2.33 11.28
CA LEU A 122 -2.08 -1.08 10.56
C LEU A 122 -2.42 -1.23 9.07
N VAL A 123 -1.88 -2.27 8.42
CA VAL A 123 -2.10 -2.57 7.00
C VAL A 123 -3.58 -2.84 6.75
N THR A 124 -4.25 -3.59 7.62
CA THR A 124 -5.69 -3.85 7.51
C THR A 124 -6.49 -2.54 7.50
N LYS A 125 -6.22 -1.63 8.44
CA LYS A 125 -6.91 -0.33 8.53
C LYS A 125 -6.59 0.59 7.35
N PHE A 126 -5.34 0.58 6.89
CA PHE A 126 -4.90 1.35 5.74
C PHE A 126 -5.54 0.85 4.44
N ASN A 127 -5.57 -0.46 4.22
CA ASN A 127 -6.17 -1.07 3.03
C ASN A 127 -7.68 -0.84 2.99
N TYR A 128 -8.35 -0.96 4.14
CA TYR A 128 -9.77 -0.64 4.23
C TYR A 128 -10.06 0.83 3.85
N TRP A 129 -9.24 1.77 4.32
CA TRP A 129 -9.34 3.16 3.87
C TRP A 129 -9.11 3.30 2.36
N ALA A 130 -8.04 2.69 1.84
CA ALA A 130 -7.66 2.80 0.44
C ALA A 130 -8.73 2.25 -0.52
N GLN A 131 -9.39 1.15 -0.13
CA GLN A 131 -10.50 0.56 -0.88
C GLN A 131 -11.73 1.49 -0.90
N ASN A 132 -12.09 2.10 0.23
CA ASN A 132 -13.23 3.02 0.29
C ASN A 132 -12.97 4.38 -0.37
N TYR A 133 -11.70 4.76 -0.53
CA TYR A 133 -11.33 5.97 -1.25
C TYR A 133 -11.49 5.84 -2.78
N VAL A 134 -11.58 4.61 -3.31
CA VAL A 134 -11.54 4.36 -4.76
C VAL A 134 -12.65 3.42 -5.19
N GLU A 135 -13.70 3.95 -5.81
CA GLU A 135 -14.71 3.13 -6.50
C GLU A 135 -14.09 2.50 -7.76
N ILE A 136 -13.75 1.21 -7.73
CA ILE A 136 -13.25 0.51 -8.93
C ILE A 136 -14.39 0.44 -9.95
N GLU A 137 -14.23 1.13 -11.09
CA GLU A 137 -15.18 1.07 -12.19
C GLU A 137 -15.16 -0.30 -12.88
N GLU A 138 -16.31 -0.71 -13.41
CA GLU A 138 -16.40 -1.85 -14.34
C GLU A 138 -15.52 -1.56 -15.58
N SER A 139 -14.66 -2.50 -16.00
CA SER A 139 -13.66 -2.34 -17.10
C SER A 139 -12.27 -1.79 -16.72
N GLU A 140 -11.86 -1.93 -15.45
CA GLU A 140 -10.49 -1.65 -15.01
C GLU A 140 -9.48 -2.69 -15.57
N TRP A 141 -8.27 -2.22 -15.89
CA TRP A 141 -7.16 -3.06 -16.32
C TRP A 141 -6.25 -3.36 -15.12
N CYS A 142 -6.26 -4.60 -14.66
CA CYS A 142 -5.50 -5.07 -13.52
C CYS A 142 -4.24 -5.81 -13.98
N ARG A 143 -3.07 -5.34 -13.58
CA ARG A 143 -1.80 -6.05 -13.77
C ARG A 143 -1.52 -6.86 -12.52
N ILE A 144 -1.14 -8.13 -12.69
CA ILE A 144 -0.73 -8.98 -11.59
C ILE A 144 0.74 -9.33 -11.78
N ASP A 145 1.54 -9.04 -10.77
CA ASP A 145 3.00 -9.18 -10.80
C ASP A 145 3.53 -9.70 -9.46
N GLY A 146 4.39 -10.71 -9.52
CA GLY A 146 5.14 -11.26 -8.40
C GLY A 146 6.54 -10.66 -8.30
N LYS A 147 6.88 -10.09 -7.14
CA LYS A 147 8.21 -9.56 -6.85
C LYS A 147 8.82 -10.22 -5.63
N SER A 148 9.99 -10.85 -5.80
CA SER A 148 10.75 -11.44 -4.71
C SER A 148 11.44 -10.36 -3.85
N ILE A 149 11.35 -10.52 -2.53
CA ILE A 149 12.01 -9.62 -1.59
C ILE A 149 13.50 -9.98 -1.52
N LYS A 150 14.37 -8.98 -1.66
CA LYS A 150 15.82 -9.22 -1.56
C LYS A 150 16.20 -9.61 -0.13
N LYS A 151 17.16 -10.53 0.00
CA LYS A 151 17.73 -11.02 1.28
C LYS A 151 16.77 -11.80 2.19
N THR A 152 15.68 -12.35 1.65
CA THR A 152 14.80 -13.27 2.39
C THR A 152 15.11 -14.74 2.12
N VAL A 153 16.19 -15.04 1.38
CA VAL A 153 16.56 -16.41 1.03
C VAL A 153 16.99 -17.16 2.29
N GLN A 154 16.35 -18.29 2.53
CA GLN A 154 16.71 -19.32 3.51
C GLN A 154 17.08 -20.61 2.76
N ASP A 155 17.82 -21.50 3.42
CA ASP A 155 18.30 -22.77 2.83
C ASP A 155 19.15 -22.59 1.55
N TYR A 156 20.08 -21.62 1.54
CA TYR A 156 20.87 -21.26 0.35
C TYR A 156 21.65 -22.43 -0.28
N GLU A 157 22.00 -23.44 0.50
CA GLU A 157 22.74 -24.63 0.06
C GLU A 157 21.86 -25.70 -0.59
N GLN A 158 20.53 -25.56 -0.52
CA GLN A 158 19.60 -26.53 -1.11
C GLN A 158 19.14 -26.06 -2.49
N SER A 159 18.86 -27.01 -3.39
CA SER A 159 18.27 -26.72 -4.71
C SER A 159 16.89 -26.06 -4.61
N CYS A 160 16.18 -26.28 -3.51
CA CYS A 160 14.89 -25.67 -3.19
C CYS A 160 15.05 -24.53 -2.18
N GLN A 161 15.60 -23.40 -2.64
CA GLN A 161 15.74 -22.21 -1.81
C GLN A 161 14.37 -21.64 -1.44
N ASN A 162 14.15 -21.35 -0.16
CA ASN A 162 12.95 -20.65 0.28
C ASN A 162 13.20 -19.15 0.23
N PHE A 163 12.29 -18.37 -0.35
CA PHE A 163 12.33 -16.92 -0.29
C PHE A 163 10.90 -16.38 -0.30
N VAL A 164 10.77 -15.18 0.24
CA VAL A 164 9.49 -14.46 0.27
C VAL A 164 9.32 -13.69 -1.03
N SER A 165 8.19 -13.92 -1.69
CA SER A 165 7.71 -13.10 -2.80
C SER A 165 6.41 -12.43 -2.44
N ILE A 166 6.14 -11.29 -3.05
CA ILE A 166 4.87 -10.59 -2.92
C ILE A 166 4.21 -10.57 -4.29
N VAL A 167 3.00 -11.10 -4.38
CA VAL A 167 2.14 -10.94 -5.56
C VAL A 167 1.25 -9.74 -5.34
N THR A 168 1.17 -8.89 -6.35
CA THR A 168 0.41 -7.64 -6.30
C THR A 168 -0.61 -7.59 -7.42
N VAL A 169 -1.80 -7.05 -7.14
CA VAL A 169 -2.82 -6.72 -8.13
C VAL A 169 -2.90 -5.20 -8.24
N PHE A 170 -2.55 -4.67 -9.41
CA PHE A 170 -2.40 -3.24 -9.65
C PHE A 170 -3.38 -2.75 -10.72
N ALA A 171 -4.28 -1.85 -10.34
CA ALA A 171 -5.21 -1.16 -11.24
C ALA A 171 -4.45 -0.08 -12.03
N SER A 172 -4.16 -0.38 -13.30
CA SER A 172 -3.21 0.39 -14.11
C SER A 172 -3.75 1.75 -14.53
N LYS A 173 -5.06 1.90 -14.76
CA LYS A 173 -5.62 3.21 -15.16
C LYS A 173 -5.59 4.20 -14.00
N ARG A 174 -5.67 3.69 -12.77
CA ARG A 174 -5.74 4.49 -11.54
C ARG A 174 -4.41 4.63 -10.81
N GLY A 175 -3.45 3.76 -11.13
CA GLY A 175 -2.17 3.71 -10.43
C GLY A 175 -2.28 3.19 -9.00
N LEU A 176 -3.24 2.30 -8.72
CA LEU A 176 -3.57 1.83 -7.37
C LEU A 176 -3.23 0.35 -7.19
N LEU A 177 -2.67 0.00 -6.02
CA LEU A 177 -2.59 -1.37 -5.55
C LEU A 177 -3.95 -1.81 -4.98
N VAL A 178 -4.60 -2.77 -5.63
CA VAL A 178 -5.93 -3.29 -5.27
C VAL A 178 -5.81 -4.34 -4.16
N ASN A 179 -4.87 -5.25 -4.32
CA ASN A 179 -4.60 -6.31 -3.34
C ASN A 179 -3.15 -6.78 -3.44
N MET A 180 -2.65 -7.40 -2.38
CA MET A 180 -1.33 -8.01 -2.35
C MET A 180 -1.32 -9.22 -1.40
N GLU A 181 -0.53 -10.23 -1.74
CA GLU A 181 -0.35 -11.42 -0.90
C GLU A 181 1.12 -11.82 -0.85
N GLU A 182 1.55 -12.25 0.34
CA GLU A 182 2.89 -12.77 0.57
C GLU A 182 2.93 -14.28 0.28
N ILE A 183 4.01 -14.73 -0.35
CA ILE A 183 4.21 -16.11 -0.77
C ILE A 183 5.58 -16.59 -0.29
N GLN A 184 5.60 -17.74 0.38
CA GLN A 184 6.83 -18.49 0.59
C GLN A 184 7.02 -19.50 -0.53
N ASN A 185 8.02 -19.28 -1.38
CA ASN A 185 8.19 -20.01 -2.65
C ASN A 185 8.39 -21.53 -2.47
N LYS A 186 8.80 -21.99 -1.28
CA LYS A 186 8.94 -23.42 -0.96
C LYS A 186 7.61 -24.08 -0.60
N GLU A 187 6.68 -23.32 -0.03
CA GLU A 187 5.41 -23.83 0.51
C GLU A 187 4.29 -23.73 -0.52
N GLU A 188 4.31 -22.66 -1.31
CA GLU A 188 3.20 -22.32 -2.19
C GLU A 188 3.67 -21.98 -3.61
N ARG A 189 2.83 -22.33 -4.59
CA ARG A 189 3.06 -21.95 -5.99
C ARG A 189 2.40 -20.61 -6.26
N GLU A 190 3.18 -19.65 -6.76
CA GLU A 190 2.72 -18.31 -7.13
C GLU A 190 1.40 -18.32 -7.91
N ILE A 191 1.27 -19.24 -8.88
CA ILE A 191 0.09 -19.34 -9.72
C ILE A 191 -1.21 -19.67 -8.97
N VAL A 192 -1.12 -20.47 -7.89
CA VAL A 192 -2.30 -20.83 -7.08
C VAL A 192 -2.72 -19.62 -6.25
N VAL A 193 -1.77 -18.89 -5.69
CA VAL A 193 -2.03 -17.66 -4.93
C VAL A 193 -2.65 -16.59 -5.83
N VAL A 194 -2.13 -16.41 -7.05
CA VAL A 194 -2.72 -15.53 -8.06
C VAL A 194 -4.19 -15.90 -8.35
N GLN A 195 -4.50 -17.19 -8.50
CA GLN A 195 -5.87 -17.65 -8.72
C GLN A 195 -6.78 -17.34 -7.52
N ASN A 196 -6.29 -17.55 -6.29
CA ASN A 196 -7.01 -17.23 -5.07
C ASN A 196 -7.26 -15.71 -4.94
N LEU A 197 -6.27 -14.89 -5.26
CA LEU A 197 -6.39 -13.43 -5.29
C LEU A 197 -7.47 -12.95 -6.25
N ILE A 198 -7.52 -13.49 -7.47
CA ILE A 198 -8.54 -13.14 -8.46
C ILE A 198 -9.93 -13.57 -7.98
N ALA A 199 -10.03 -14.78 -7.39
CA ALA A 199 -11.29 -15.29 -6.87
C ALA A 199 -11.82 -14.43 -5.71
N ALA A 200 -10.94 -14.02 -4.78
CA ALA A 200 -11.28 -13.19 -3.63
C ALA A 200 -11.68 -11.75 -4.02
N LEU A 201 -11.21 -11.26 -5.16
CA LEU A 201 -11.48 -9.89 -5.62
C LEU A 201 -12.89 -9.71 -6.21
N GLU A 202 -13.57 -10.78 -6.63
CA GLU A 202 -14.92 -10.78 -7.21
C GLU A 202 -15.17 -9.68 -8.28
N LEU A 203 -14.12 -9.23 -8.97
CA LEU A 203 -14.19 -8.11 -9.92
C LEU A 203 -14.93 -8.55 -11.19
N LYS A 204 -16.10 -7.96 -11.43
CA LYS A 204 -16.85 -8.14 -12.69
C LYS A 204 -16.29 -7.21 -13.77
N ASN A 205 -16.19 -7.73 -14.99
CA ASN A 205 -15.74 -6.99 -16.17
C ASN A 205 -14.30 -6.42 -16.09
N ALA A 206 -13.41 -6.98 -15.25
CA ALA A 206 -12.00 -6.57 -15.22
C ALA A 206 -11.16 -7.34 -16.27
N VAL A 207 -10.15 -6.66 -16.82
CA VAL A 207 -9.13 -7.29 -17.69
C VAL A 207 -7.89 -7.54 -16.84
N PHE A 208 -7.44 -8.78 -16.75
CA PHE A 208 -6.23 -9.14 -16.02
C PHE A 208 -5.07 -9.43 -16.97
N SER A 209 -3.91 -8.83 -16.69
CA SER A 209 -2.66 -9.05 -17.39
C SER A 209 -1.64 -9.71 -16.46
N PHE A 210 -0.91 -10.69 -16.99
CA PHE A 210 0.10 -11.48 -16.25
C PHE A 210 1.36 -11.64 -17.10
N ASP A 211 2.48 -11.93 -16.44
CA ASP A 211 3.68 -12.40 -17.14
C ASP A 211 3.43 -13.82 -17.72
N SER A 212 4.09 -14.09 -18.83
CA SER A 212 4.22 -15.37 -19.52
C SER A 212 4.49 -16.58 -18.61
N LEU A 213 5.17 -16.40 -17.48
CA LEU A 213 5.39 -17.45 -16.46
C LEU A 213 4.09 -18.03 -15.89
N HIS A 214 2.98 -17.28 -15.95
CA HIS A 214 1.66 -17.70 -15.50
C HIS A 214 0.87 -18.52 -16.54
N ARG A 215 1.46 -18.79 -17.71
CA ARG A 215 0.79 -19.50 -18.79
C ARG A 215 0.56 -20.97 -18.45
N GLN A 216 -0.70 -21.34 -18.22
CA GLN A 216 -1.09 -22.74 -18.03
C GLN A 216 -1.32 -23.42 -19.37
N LYS A 217 -0.65 -24.57 -19.59
CA LYS A 217 -0.84 -25.40 -20.79
C LYS A 217 -2.09 -26.28 -20.70
N ASN A 218 -2.50 -26.62 -19.48
CA ASN A 218 -3.65 -27.48 -19.21
C ASN A 218 -4.72 -26.64 -18.52
N LEU A 219 -5.92 -26.61 -19.09
CA LEU A 219 -7.10 -26.12 -18.37
C LEU A 219 -7.44 -27.16 -17.28
N PRO A 220 -7.79 -26.75 -16.05
CA PRO A 220 -8.35 -27.68 -15.09
C PRO A 220 -9.61 -28.30 -15.70
N VAL A 221 -9.69 -29.63 -15.69
CA VAL A 221 -10.91 -30.35 -16.02
C VAL A 221 -11.90 -30.00 -14.92
N ASN A 222 -12.92 -29.20 -15.26
CA ASN A 222 -14.03 -28.95 -14.33
C ASN A 222 -14.71 -30.30 -14.02
N PRO A 223 -14.92 -30.66 -12.74
CA PRO A 223 -15.91 -31.67 -12.38
C PRO A 223 -17.33 -31.21 -12.71
#